data_AF-A0A0C1RCL1-F1
#
_entry.id   AF-A0A0C1RCL1-F1
#
_cell.length_a   1.000
_cell.length_b   1.000
_cell.length_c   1.000
_cell.angle_alpha   90.00
_cell.angle_beta   90.00
_cell.angle_gamma   90.00
#
_symmetry.space_group_name_H-M   'P 1'
#
loop_
_entity.id
_entity.type
_entity.pdbx_description
1 polymer ?
#
loop_
_entity_poly.entity_id
_entity_poly.type
_entity_poly.pdbx_seq_one_letter_code
_entity_poly.pdbx_strand_id
1 'polypeptide(L)'
;MDTLLTTNWLDANYSYLLAAASQIHDLLALHIAQVENQSFTATEQFCSLAALKDIMPAPPALEQLCNIFHLSEFERNILLLCVAREIIPNFKSLCVKAQGDKQLTLPTFGLARTLFSTFEWAALTHLAPLQHWQLVFVEAGDSIMESTLKIDQRIFYYLLGEPSLDPKLTGILQPIPLAGNDNTSLAASHQLIAEQLAKI
;
A
#
# COMPACT_ATOMS: atom_id res chain seq x y z
N MET A 1 -22.93 6.04 -30.09
CA MET A 1 -22.02 4.91 -30.39
C MET A 1 -20.79 5.13 -29.57
N ASP A 2 -20.52 4.17 -28.69
CA ASP A 2 -19.82 4.32 -27.41
C ASP A 2 -18.37 4.76 -27.53
N THR A 3 -18.05 5.86 -26.84
CA THR A 3 -16.69 6.20 -26.44
C THR A 3 -16.24 5.19 -25.39
N LEU A 4 -15.45 4.20 -25.80
CA LEU A 4 -14.77 3.27 -24.90
C LEU A 4 -13.92 4.08 -23.91
N LEU A 5 -14.40 4.19 -22.67
CA LEU A 5 -13.62 4.74 -21.55
C LEU A 5 -12.45 3.78 -21.30
N THR A 6 -11.31 4.04 -21.93
CA THR A 6 -10.03 3.48 -21.48
C THR A 6 -9.74 4.06 -20.12
N THR A 7 -10.13 3.35 -19.06
CA THR A 7 -9.81 3.73 -17.68
C THR A 7 -8.29 3.85 -17.56
N ASN A 8 -7.82 5.07 -17.28
CA ASN A 8 -6.42 5.32 -16.98
C ASN A 8 -6.00 4.43 -15.80
N TRP A 9 -4.87 3.72 -15.93
CA TRP A 9 -4.38 2.84 -14.87
C TRP A 9 -4.24 3.58 -13.54
N LEU A 10 -3.83 4.85 -13.56
CA LEU A 10 -3.66 5.66 -12.36
C LEU A 10 -4.98 5.82 -11.58
N ASP A 11 -6.07 6.15 -12.26
CA ASP A 11 -7.39 6.35 -11.64
C ASP A 11 -7.94 5.03 -11.09
N ALA A 12 -7.75 3.93 -11.82
CA ALA A 12 -8.14 2.60 -11.39
C ALA A 12 -7.31 2.11 -10.19
N ASN A 13 -6.00 2.37 -10.20
CA ASN A 13 -5.09 2.06 -9.10
C ASN A 13 -5.47 2.84 -7.83
N TYR A 14 -5.73 4.14 -7.94
CA TYR A 14 -6.19 4.95 -6.82
C TYR A 14 -7.53 4.44 -6.27
N SER A 15 -8.49 4.13 -7.16
CA SER A 15 -9.79 3.57 -6.77
C SER A 15 -9.65 2.23 -6.04
N TYR A 16 -8.73 1.38 -6.50
CA TYR A 16 -8.41 0.11 -5.84
C TYR A 16 -7.78 0.32 -4.46
N LEU A 17 -6.79 1.23 -4.35
CA LEU A 17 -6.14 1.53 -3.07
C LEU A 17 -7.14 2.10 -2.06
N LEU A 18 -8.01 3.01 -2.50
CA LEU A 18 -9.07 3.59 -1.66
C LEU A 18 -10.05 2.51 -1.20
N ALA A 19 -10.51 1.64 -2.09
CA ALA A 19 -11.38 0.52 -1.73
C ALA A 19 -10.73 -0.43 -0.72
N ALA A 20 -9.43 -0.72 -0.87
CA ALA A 20 -8.69 -1.56 0.06
C ALA A 20 -8.52 -0.88 1.43
N ALA A 21 -8.22 0.42 1.47
CA ALA A 21 -8.15 1.20 2.70
C ALA A 21 -9.51 1.31 3.41
N SER A 22 -10.60 1.44 2.66
CA SER A 22 -11.97 1.47 3.20
C SER A 22 -12.34 0.15 3.88
N GLN A 23 -11.88 -1.00 3.38
CA GLN A 23 -12.08 -2.28 4.08
C GLN A 23 -11.43 -2.27 5.48
N ILE A 24 -10.24 -1.67 5.63
CA ILE A 24 -9.61 -1.54 6.95
C ILE A 24 -10.37 -0.57 7.85
N HIS A 25 -10.87 0.53 7.29
CA HIS A 25 -11.77 1.44 8.00
C HIS A 25 -13.00 0.71 8.54
N ASP A 26 -13.64 -0.14 7.74
CA ASP A 26 -14.85 -0.85 8.15
C ASP A 26 -14.57 -1.89 9.24
N LEU A 27 -13.43 -2.59 9.17
CA LEU A 27 -12.97 -3.47 10.26
C LEU A 27 -12.78 -2.68 11.56
N LEU A 28 -12.16 -1.50 11.49
CA LEU A 28 -11.94 -0.63 12.64
C LEU A 28 -13.25 -0.11 13.21
N ALA A 29 -14.17 0.33 12.37
CA ALA A 29 -15.48 0.83 12.78
C ALA A 29 -16.36 -0.27 13.39
N LEU A 30 -16.32 -1.49 12.84
CA LEU A 30 -16.96 -2.66 13.41
C LEU A 30 -16.41 -2.97 14.82
N HIS A 31 -15.09 -2.94 14.98
CA HIS A 31 -14.46 -3.16 16.29
C HIS A 31 -14.89 -2.12 17.33
N ILE A 32 -14.92 -0.83 16.96
CA ILE A 32 -15.41 0.25 17.84
C ILE A 32 -16.86 0.01 18.23
N ALA A 33 -17.73 -0.33 17.28
CA ALA A 33 -19.14 -0.60 17.55
C ALA A 33 -19.33 -1.80 18.49
N GLN A 34 -18.50 -2.85 18.37
CA GLN A 34 -18.51 -3.98 19.29
C GLN A 34 -18.12 -3.56 20.71
N VAL A 35 -17.07 -2.73 20.86
CA VAL A 35 -16.64 -2.21 22.17
C VAL A 35 -17.71 -1.31 22.80
N GLU A 36 -18.39 -0.49 21.99
CA GLU A 36 -19.43 0.44 22.44
C GLU A 36 -20.84 -0.20 22.54
N ASN A 37 -20.99 -1.50 22.25
CA ASN A 37 -22.29 -2.20 22.16
C ASN A 37 -23.31 -1.54 21.22
N GLN A 38 -22.85 -1.01 20.10
CA GLN A 38 -23.68 -0.36 19.08
C GLN A 38 -23.81 -1.24 17.83
N SER A 39 -24.90 -1.04 17.08
CA SER A 39 -25.05 -1.65 15.76
C SER A 39 -24.21 -0.91 14.72
N PHE A 40 -23.36 -1.62 14.00
CA PHE A 40 -22.64 -1.09 12.85
C PHE A 40 -23.34 -1.48 11.55
N THR A 41 -23.73 -0.49 10.75
CA THR A 41 -24.13 -0.70 9.36
C THR A 41 -22.93 -0.36 8.49
N ALA A 42 -22.37 -1.36 7.81
CA ALA A 42 -21.32 -1.14 6.83
C ALA A 42 -21.81 -0.18 5.74
N THR A 43 -20.94 0.71 5.28
CA THR A 43 -21.27 1.62 4.18
C THR A 43 -21.41 0.79 2.90
N GLU A 44 -22.59 0.75 2.28
CA GLU A 44 -22.98 -0.17 1.19
C GLU A 44 -22.22 -0.01 -0.15
N GLN A 45 -21.07 0.65 -0.20
CA GLN A 45 -20.28 0.87 -1.42
C GLN A 45 -19.03 -0.01 -1.44
N PHE A 46 -19.23 -1.32 -1.54
CA PHE A 46 -18.13 -2.24 -1.82
C PHE A 46 -17.95 -2.37 -3.33
N CYS A 47 -17.03 -1.59 -3.91
CA CYS A 47 -16.41 -2.03 -5.16
C CYS A 47 -15.57 -3.27 -4.83
N SER A 48 -15.92 -4.40 -5.43
CA SER A 48 -15.12 -5.62 -5.30
C SER A 48 -13.71 -5.36 -5.80
N LEU A 49 -12.70 -5.55 -4.93
CA LEU A 49 -11.29 -5.42 -5.30
C LEU A 49 -10.93 -6.33 -6.49
N ALA A 50 -11.51 -7.54 -6.54
CA ALA A 50 -11.32 -8.45 -7.66
C ALA A 50 -11.85 -7.85 -8.96
N ALA A 51 -13.07 -7.28 -8.94
CA ALA A 51 -13.65 -6.65 -10.12
C ALA A 51 -12.84 -5.44 -10.59
N LEU A 52 -12.33 -4.61 -9.66
CA LEU A 52 -11.44 -3.49 -9.99
C LEU A 52 -10.12 -3.98 -10.60
N LYS A 53 -9.55 -5.07 -10.07
CA LYS A 53 -8.33 -5.69 -10.59
C LYS A 53 -8.50 -6.21 -12.02
N ASP A 54 -9.62 -6.86 -12.32
CA ASP A 54 -9.85 -7.52 -13.61
C ASP A 54 -10.03 -6.54 -14.78
N ILE A 55 -10.47 -5.32 -14.50
CA ILE A 55 -10.66 -4.28 -15.53
C ILE A 55 -9.40 -3.42 -15.76
N MET A 56 -8.36 -3.60 -14.96
CA MET A 56 -7.13 -2.80 -15.08
C MET A 56 -6.18 -3.35 -16.14
N PRO A 57 -5.50 -2.48 -16.91
CA PRO A 57 -4.54 -2.91 -17.92
C PRO A 57 -3.25 -3.51 -17.33
N ALA A 58 -2.97 -3.26 -16.05
CA ALA A 58 -1.84 -3.80 -15.31
C ALA A 58 -2.22 -4.00 -13.83
N PRO A 59 -1.55 -4.89 -13.07
CA PRO A 59 -1.88 -5.12 -11.67
C PRO A 59 -1.83 -3.82 -10.83
N PRO A 60 -2.66 -3.68 -9.78
CA PRO A 60 -2.58 -2.56 -8.85
C PRO A 60 -1.20 -2.47 -8.18
N ALA A 61 -0.74 -1.26 -7.86
CA ALA A 61 0.56 -1.03 -7.21
C ALA A 61 0.71 -1.82 -5.90
N LEU A 62 -0.37 -1.92 -5.11
CA LEU A 62 -0.38 -2.73 -3.89
C LEU A 62 -0.07 -4.21 -4.17
N GLU A 63 -0.70 -4.79 -5.18
CA GLU A 63 -0.50 -6.20 -5.54
C GLU A 63 0.92 -6.43 -6.09
N GLN A 64 1.44 -5.49 -6.89
CA GLN A 64 2.83 -5.53 -7.34
C GLN A 64 3.79 -5.49 -6.15
N LEU A 65 3.59 -4.57 -5.20
CA LEU A 65 4.41 -4.45 -3.99
C LEU A 65 4.40 -5.73 -3.15
N CYS A 66 3.22 -6.29 -2.89
CA CYS A 66 3.07 -7.53 -2.16
C CYS A 66 3.82 -8.69 -2.85
N ASN A 67 3.74 -8.78 -4.17
CA ASN A 67 4.43 -9.82 -4.93
C ASN A 67 5.96 -9.63 -4.94
N ILE A 68 6.46 -8.40 -5.09
CA ILE A 68 7.90 -8.08 -5.12
C ILE A 68 8.56 -8.41 -3.78
N PHE A 69 7.91 -8.05 -2.68
CA PHE A 69 8.47 -8.23 -1.33
C PHE A 69 7.99 -9.51 -0.63
N HIS A 70 7.19 -10.33 -1.32
CA HIS A 70 6.58 -11.55 -0.78
C HIS A 70 5.86 -11.33 0.55
N LEU A 71 5.07 -10.26 0.64
CA LEU A 71 4.34 -9.90 1.86
C LEU A 71 3.28 -10.95 2.18
N SER A 72 3.21 -11.37 3.45
CA SER A 72 2.10 -12.19 3.94
C SER A 72 0.78 -11.39 3.96
N GLU A 73 -0.34 -12.09 4.14
CA GLU A 73 -1.65 -11.43 4.28
C GLU A 73 -1.65 -10.46 5.47
N PHE A 74 -1.05 -10.88 6.59
CA PHE A 74 -0.93 -10.03 7.77
C PHE A 74 -0.08 -8.80 7.52
N GLU A 75 1.05 -8.95 6.80
CA GLU A 75 1.91 -7.82 6.44
C GLU A 75 1.23 -6.84 5.46
N ARG A 76 0.52 -7.36 4.45
CA ARG A 76 -0.31 -6.56 3.56
C ARG A 76 -1.35 -5.76 4.33
N ASN A 77 -2.00 -6.38 5.33
CA ASN A 77 -3.02 -5.72 6.14
C ASN A 77 -2.41 -4.66 7.07
N ILE A 78 -1.21 -4.89 7.63
CA ILE A 78 -0.47 -3.85 8.37
C ILE A 78 -0.15 -2.65 7.48
N LEU A 79 0.34 -2.90 6.26
CA LEU A 79 0.61 -1.83 5.30
C LEU A 79 -0.66 -1.03 4.99
N LEU A 80 -1.76 -1.72 4.67
CA LEU A 80 -3.05 -1.08 4.41
C LEU A 80 -3.60 -0.30 5.60
N LEU A 81 -3.36 -0.76 6.83
CA LEU A 81 -3.71 -0.03 8.05
C LEU A 81 -2.95 1.30 8.16
N CYS A 82 -1.67 1.30 7.79
CA CYS A 82 -0.88 2.54 7.72
C CYS A 82 -1.34 3.44 6.57
N VAL A 83 -1.70 2.89 5.41
CA VAL A 83 -2.27 3.66 4.27
C VAL A 83 -3.61 4.29 4.65
N ALA A 84 -4.52 3.52 5.27
CA ALA A 84 -5.83 4.00 5.68
C ALA A 84 -5.70 5.19 6.64
N ARG A 85 -4.70 5.18 7.51
CA ARG A 85 -4.38 6.31 8.39
C ARG A 85 -4.04 7.60 7.64
N GLU A 86 -3.47 7.52 6.44
CA GLU A 86 -3.10 8.70 5.64
C GLU A 86 -4.22 9.15 4.69
N ILE A 87 -5.03 8.23 4.14
CA ILE A 87 -6.03 8.54 3.10
C ILE A 87 -7.44 8.73 3.68
N ILE A 88 -7.82 7.94 4.70
CA ILE A 88 -9.19 7.94 5.21
C ILE A 88 -9.40 9.14 6.16
N PRO A 89 -10.39 10.01 5.90
CA PRO A 89 -10.70 11.11 6.78
C PRO A 89 -10.99 10.63 8.21
N ASN A 90 -10.56 11.40 9.20
CA ASN A 90 -10.80 11.14 10.62
C ASN A 90 -10.23 9.80 11.16
N PHE A 91 -9.42 9.06 10.39
CA PHE A 91 -8.87 7.77 10.82
C PHE A 91 -8.06 7.87 12.13
N LYS A 92 -7.34 8.99 12.32
CA LYS A 92 -6.65 9.32 13.58
C LYS A 92 -7.56 9.22 14.80
N SER A 93 -8.79 9.72 14.68
CA SER A 93 -9.78 9.70 15.78
C SER A 93 -10.34 8.29 16.02
N LEU A 94 -10.44 7.48 14.96
CA LEU A 94 -10.86 6.09 15.05
C LEU A 94 -9.77 5.25 15.75
N CYS A 95 -8.49 5.48 15.46
CA CYS A 95 -7.38 4.83 16.17
C CYS A 95 -7.45 5.09 17.69
N VAL A 96 -7.71 6.33 18.10
CA VAL A 96 -7.85 6.69 19.52
C VAL A 96 -9.03 5.95 20.15
N LYS A 97 -10.19 5.92 19.49
CA LYS A 97 -11.39 5.23 19.99
C LYS A 97 -11.18 3.73 20.13
N ALA A 98 -10.64 3.09 19.09
CA ALA A 98 -10.42 1.65 19.06
C ALA A 98 -9.38 1.18 20.09
N GLN A 99 -8.36 2.00 20.35
CA GLN A 99 -7.30 1.65 21.30
C GLN A 99 -7.61 2.07 22.74
N GLY A 100 -8.66 2.87 22.97
CA GLY A 100 -9.06 3.34 24.30
C GLY A 100 -8.08 4.34 24.95
N ASP A 101 -7.05 4.78 24.22
CA ASP A 101 -6.04 5.73 24.70
C ASP A 101 -5.99 6.97 23.80
N LYS A 102 -6.15 8.14 24.41
CA LYS A 102 -6.13 9.45 23.73
C LYS A 102 -4.77 9.79 23.12
N GLN A 103 -3.68 9.18 23.59
CA GLN A 103 -2.34 9.40 23.07
C GLN A 103 -2.04 8.53 21.84
N LEU A 104 -2.73 7.39 21.69
CA LEU A 104 -2.52 6.44 20.58
C LEU A 104 -3.28 6.84 19.31
N THR A 105 -2.71 7.83 18.63
CA THR A 105 -3.26 8.39 17.38
C THR A 105 -2.77 7.72 16.10
N LEU A 106 -1.89 6.74 16.25
CA LEU A 106 -1.31 5.94 15.19
C LEU A 106 -1.71 4.48 15.36
N PRO A 107 -1.74 3.70 14.26
CA PRO A 107 -1.87 2.26 14.37
C PRO A 107 -0.73 1.63 15.18
N THR A 108 -1.02 0.52 15.83
CA THR A 108 -0.03 -0.29 16.58
C THR A 108 -0.16 -1.77 16.19
N PHE A 109 0.84 -2.59 16.52
CA PHE A 109 0.72 -4.04 16.33
C PHE A 109 -0.42 -4.65 17.16
N GLY A 110 -0.70 -4.10 18.35
CA GLY A 110 -1.83 -4.49 19.20
C GLY A 110 -3.18 -4.19 18.56
N LEU A 111 -3.30 -3.03 17.90
CA LEU A 111 -4.50 -2.72 17.10
C LEU A 111 -4.63 -3.69 15.91
N ALA A 112 -3.56 -3.90 15.15
CA ALA A 112 -3.57 -4.82 14.00
C ALA A 112 -3.99 -6.24 14.40
N ARG A 113 -3.48 -6.75 15.52
CA ARG A 113 -3.86 -8.06 16.08
C ARG A 113 -5.35 -8.15 16.40
N THR A 114 -5.95 -7.07 16.86
CA THR A 114 -7.37 -7.03 17.22
C THR A 114 -8.27 -6.98 15.99
N LEU A 115 -7.83 -6.31 14.92
CA LEU A 115 -8.62 -6.13 13.69
C LEU A 115 -8.56 -7.32 12.74
N PHE A 116 -7.42 -8.03 12.67
CA PHE A 116 -7.19 -9.04 11.66
C PHE A 116 -7.38 -10.46 12.21
N SER A 117 -7.98 -11.33 11.40
CA SER A 117 -8.20 -12.74 11.72
C SER A 117 -6.90 -13.54 11.78
N THR A 118 -5.88 -13.11 11.04
CA THR A 118 -4.54 -13.68 11.03
C THR A 118 -3.58 -12.80 11.81
N PHE A 119 -2.69 -13.43 12.58
CA PHE A 119 -1.63 -12.75 13.32
C PHE A 119 -0.35 -13.59 13.30
N GLU A 120 0.76 -12.99 12.88
CA GLU A 120 2.03 -13.69 12.70
C GLU A 120 3.13 -13.02 13.50
N TRP A 121 3.66 -13.70 14.53
CA TRP A 121 4.76 -13.18 15.35
C TRP A 121 6.03 -12.87 14.53
N ALA A 122 6.28 -13.63 13.47
CA ALA A 122 7.44 -13.43 12.60
C ALA A 122 7.42 -12.06 11.90
N ALA A 123 6.23 -11.53 11.59
CA ALA A 123 6.05 -10.24 10.93
C ALA A 123 6.41 -9.04 11.82
N LEU A 124 6.52 -9.24 13.14
CA LEU A 124 6.91 -8.19 14.09
C LEU A 124 8.43 -8.01 14.17
N THR A 125 9.21 -8.92 13.58
CA THR A 125 10.67 -8.88 13.65
C THR A 125 11.25 -7.85 12.68
N HIS A 126 12.41 -7.29 12.99
CA HIS A 126 13.14 -6.40 12.07
C HIS A 126 13.59 -7.10 10.77
N LEU A 127 13.56 -8.43 10.75
CA LEU A 127 13.86 -9.25 9.56
C LEU A 127 12.62 -9.48 8.69
N ALA A 128 11.42 -9.16 9.17
CA ALA A 128 10.20 -9.26 8.39
C ALA A 128 10.24 -8.28 7.21
N PRO A 129 9.73 -8.69 6.03
CA PRO A 129 9.68 -7.85 4.83
C PRO A 129 9.29 -6.38 5.07
N LEU A 130 8.25 -6.11 5.87
CA LEU A 130 7.79 -4.74 6.14
C LEU A 130 8.89 -3.83 6.74
N GLN A 131 9.66 -4.36 7.69
CA GLN A 131 10.68 -3.60 8.40
C GLN A 131 12.03 -3.67 7.68
N HIS A 132 12.38 -4.85 7.17
CA HIS A 132 13.64 -5.09 6.47
C HIS A 132 13.79 -4.16 5.25
N TRP A 133 12.71 -3.99 4.49
CA TRP A 133 12.67 -3.12 3.32
C TRP A 133 12.20 -1.69 3.63
N GLN A 134 11.99 -1.35 4.90
CA GLN A 134 11.53 -0.03 5.35
C GLN A 134 10.23 0.40 4.65
N LEU A 135 9.29 -0.55 4.47
CA LEU A 135 7.97 -0.25 3.94
C LEU A 135 7.10 0.45 4.99
N VAL A 136 7.28 0.02 6.23
CA VAL A 136 6.66 0.59 7.43
C VAL A 136 7.75 0.83 8.46
N PHE A 137 7.72 2.00 9.08
CA PHE A 137 8.52 2.33 10.26
C PHE A 137 7.77 1.93 11.52
N VAL A 138 8.51 1.29 12.43
CA VAL A 138 8.04 0.92 13.77
C VAL A 138 8.72 1.83 14.76
N GLU A 139 7.93 2.67 15.44
CA GLU A 139 8.41 3.49 16.56
C GLU A 139 8.11 2.76 17.86
N ALA A 140 9.16 2.50 18.65
CA ALA A 140 9.05 1.72 19.88
C ALA A 140 8.09 2.36 20.89
N GLY A 141 7.19 1.55 21.44
CA GLY A 141 6.39 1.86 22.63
C GLY A 141 6.91 1.12 23.86
N ASP A 142 6.12 1.08 24.94
CA ASP A 142 6.50 0.35 26.17
C ASP A 142 6.56 -1.17 25.95
N SER A 143 5.85 -1.67 24.93
CA SER A 143 5.92 -3.05 24.45
C SER A 143 5.90 -3.12 22.91
N ILE A 144 6.24 -4.29 22.35
CA ILE A 144 6.14 -4.52 20.89
C ILE A 144 4.70 -4.33 20.41
N MET A 145 3.70 -4.67 21.21
CA MET A 145 2.29 -4.52 20.86
C MET A 145 1.85 -3.05 20.84
N GLU A 146 2.53 -2.20 21.61
CA GLU A 146 2.26 -0.76 21.69
C GLU A 146 3.14 0.06 20.74
N SER A 147 4.03 -0.59 20.00
CA SER A 147 4.86 0.09 19.01
C SER A 147 4.00 0.62 17.88
N THR A 148 4.18 1.91 17.56
CA THR A 148 3.37 2.60 16.55
C THR A 148 3.91 2.36 15.15
N LEU A 149 3.01 2.36 14.17
CA LEU A 149 3.27 1.98 12.80
C LEU A 149 3.02 3.17 11.87
N LYS A 150 3.98 3.46 10.99
CA LYS A 150 3.87 4.51 9.97
C LYS A 150 4.35 4.00 8.63
N ILE A 151 3.62 4.29 7.56
CA ILE A 151 4.09 3.98 6.21
C ILE A 151 5.27 4.89 5.84
N ASP A 152 6.26 4.35 5.13
CA ASP A 152 7.29 5.17 4.50
C ASP A 152 6.69 6.01 3.37
N GLN A 153 7.03 7.30 3.34
CA GLN A 153 6.49 8.26 2.37
C GLN A 153 6.69 7.81 0.91
N ARG A 154 7.82 7.17 0.58
CA ARG A 154 8.13 6.70 -0.78
C ARG A 154 7.18 5.58 -1.18
N ILE A 155 6.89 4.69 -0.25
CA ILE A 155 5.95 3.58 -0.46
C ILE A 155 4.53 4.11 -0.57
N PHE A 156 4.17 5.12 0.24
CA PHE A 156 2.87 5.77 0.11
C PHE A 156 2.65 6.37 -1.29
N TYR A 157 3.61 7.13 -1.82
CA TYR A 157 3.51 7.70 -3.17
C TYR A 157 3.57 6.62 -4.27
N TYR A 158 4.39 5.58 -4.10
CA TYR A 158 4.41 4.44 -5.01
C TYR A 158 3.02 3.77 -5.10
N LEU A 159 2.34 3.58 -3.97
CA LEU A 159 0.98 3.01 -3.94
C LEU A 159 -0.05 3.90 -4.62
N LEU A 160 0.14 5.23 -4.60
CA LEU A 160 -0.68 6.18 -5.36
C LEU A 160 -0.38 6.16 -6.88
N GLY A 161 0.66 5.45 -7.32
CA GLY A 161 1.10 5.42 -8.71
C GLY A 161 2.02 6.59 -9.11
N GLU A 162 2.50 7.35 -8.12
CA GLU A 162 3.39 8.49 -8.33
C GLU A 162 4.88 8.07 -8.26
N PRO A 163 5.74 8.60 -9.13
CA PRO A 163 7.17 8.35 -9.04
C PRO A 163 7.73 8.99 -7.75
N SER A 164 8.31 8.17 -6.87
CA SER A 164 8.97 8.66 -5.66
C SER A 164 10.47 8.33 -5.68
N LEU A 165 11.30 9.35 -5.50
CA LEU A 165 12.73 9.19 -5.25
C LEU A 165 12.98 9.05 -3.75
N ASP A 166 13.95 8.22 -3.36
CA ASP A 166 14.41 8.21 -1.98
C ASP A 166 15.11 9.52 -1.64
N PRO A 167 14.71 10.25 -0.58
CA PRO A 167 15.38 11.47 -0.15
C PRO A 167 16.89 11.32 0.05
N LYS A 168 17.37 10.13 0.43
CA LYS A 168 18.81 9.83 0.59
C LYS A 168 19.56 9.80 -0.74
N LEU A 169 18.85 9.56 -1.84
CA LEU A 169 19.40 9.53 -3.19
C LEU A 169 19.25 10.87 -3.92
N THR A 170 18.51 11.82 -3.34
CA THR A 170 18.41 13.19 -3.85
C THR A 170 19.79 13.83 -3.90
N GLY A 171 20.22 14.23 -5.10
CA GLY A 171 21.54 14.82 -5.34
C GLY A 171 22.68 13.81 -5.54
N ILE A 172 22.44 12.51 -5.29
CA ILE A 172 23.35 11.42 -5.68
C ILE A 172 23.00 10.93 -7.09
N LEU A 173 21.70 10.85 -7.39
CA LEU A 173 21.22 10.45 -8.69
C LEU A 173 21.08 11.66 -9.60
N GLN A 174 21.62 11.54 -10.82
CA GLN A 174 21.32 12.43 -11.93
C GLN A 174 20.35 11.70 -12.85
N PRO A 175 19.09 12.16 -12.99
CA PRO A 175 18.18 11.62 -13.99
C PRO A 175 18.83 11.70 -15.36
N ILE A 176 18.99 10.57 -16.03
CA ILE A 176 19.41 10.55 -17.42
C ILE A 176 18.16 10.82 -18.23
N PRO A 177 18.08 11.92 -18.99
CA PRO A 177 16.96 12.14 -19.88
C PRO A 177 16.92 10.97 -20.86
N LEU A 178 15.88 10.16 -20.76
CA LEU A 178 15.50 9.29 -21.87
C LEU A 178 15.23 10.25 -23.02
N ALA A 179 16.12 10.27 -24.02
CA ALA A 179 15.94 11.15 -25.17
C ALA A 179 14.55 10.86 -25.75
N GLY A 180 13.65 11.82 -25.58
CA GLY A 180 12.29 11.72 -26.09
C GLY A 180 12.36 11.60 -27.59
N ASN A 181 11.87 10.46 -28.08
CA ASN A 181 11.51 10.17 -29.46
C ASN A 181 12.70 9.80 -30.37
N ASP A 182 12.70 8.53 -30.76
CA ASP A 182 13.30 7.93 -31.97
C ASP A 182 14.84 7.98 -32.10
N ASN A 183 15.48 6.81 -31.85
CA ASN A 183 16.92 6.52 -32.00
C ASN A 183 17.81 6.74 -30.76
N THR A 184 17.44 6.19 -29.60
CA THR A 184 18.50 5.53 -28.80
C THR A 184 18.89 4.26 -29.55
N SER A 185 19.71 4.41 -30.61
CA SER A 185 20.34 3.27 -31.27
C SER A 185 21.11 2.53 -30.17
N LEU A 186 20.70 1.29 -29.94
CA LEU A 186 21.51 0.37 -29.16
C LEU A 186 22.92 0.39 -29.77
N ALA A 187 23.96 0.32 -28.94
CA ALA A 187 25.31 0.10 -29.46
C ALA A 187 25.26 -1.04 -30.49
N ALA A 188 25.98 -0.92 -31.62
CA ALA A 188 25.78 -1.80 -32.78
C ALA A 188 25.80 -3.30 -32.43
N SER A 189 26.60 -3.71 -31.45
CA SER A 189 26.60 -5.06 -30.90
C SER A 189 25.28 -5.49 -30.27
N HIS A 190 24.66 -4.63 -29.46
CA HIS A 190 23.36 -4.87 -28.83
C HIS A 190 22.21 -4.84 -29.84
N GLN A 191 22.28 -3.97 -30.85
CA GLN A 191 21.27 -3.91 -31.91
C GLN A 191 21.25 -5.22 -32.72
N LEU A 192 22.43 -5.75 -33.08
CA LEU A 192 22.55 -7.05 -33.76
C LEU A 192 21.96 -8.21 -32.96
N ILE A 193 22.20 -8.25 -31.65
CA ILE A 193 21.64 -9.29 -30.77
C ILE A 193 20.11 -9.16 -30.70
N ALA A 194 19.59 -7.94 -30.52
CA ALA A 194 18.15 -7.70 -30.49
C ALA A 194 17.47 -8.12 -31.81
N GLU A 195 18.08 -7.81 -32.96
CA GLU A 195 17.59 -8.22 -34.29
C GLU A 195 17.64 -9.73 -34.51
N GLN A 196 18.61 -10.43 -33.92
CA GLN A 196 18.67 -11.89 -33.96
C GLN A 196 17.54 -12.51 -33.12
N LEU A 197 17.29 -11.98 -31.93
CA LEU A 197 16.23 -12.46 -31.04
C LEU A 197 14.83 -12.19 -31.61
N ALA A 198 14.61 -11.05 -32.28
CA ALA A 198 13.32 -10.70 -32.87
C ALA A 198 12.93 -11.55 -34.09
N LYS A 199 13.87 -12.31 -34.66
CA LYS A 199 13.65 -13.20 -35.82
C LYS A 199 13.33 -14.65 -35.42
N ILE A 200 13.31 -14.96 -34.12
CA ILE A 200 12.96 -16.26 -33.54
C ILE A 200 11.49 -16.23 -33.14
#